data_AF-A0A8T2KPX5-F1
#
_entry.id   AF-A0A8T2KPX5-F1
#
_cell.length_a   1.000
_cell.length_b   1.000
_cell.length_c   1.000
_cell.angle_alpha   90.00
_cell.angle_beta   90.00
_cell.angle_gamma   90.00
#
_symmetry.space_group_name_H-M   'P 1'
#
loop_
_entity.id
_entity.type
_entity.pdbx_description
1 polymer ?
#
loop_
_entity_poly.entity_id
_entity_poly.type
_entity_poly.pdbx_seq_one_letter_code
_entity_poly.pdbx_strand_id
1 'polypeptide(L)' 'MSHLLNWVSDFQSEYSEDREIPVFDVLCGDLNFDNCSADDCMEQAHTLFQVYKDPCRDGPGRDRYGTM' A
#
# COMPACT_ATOMS: atom_id res chain seq x y z
N MET A 1 10.51 -5.86 -5.81
CA MET A 1 9.32 -5.00 -5.78
C MET A 1 8.13 -5.85 -6.22
N SER A 2 6.99 -5.78 -5.53
CA SER A 2 5.85 -6.68 -5.78
C SER A 2 5.21 -6.45 -7.15
N HIS A 3 4.46 -7.42 -7.67
CA HIS A 3 3.77 -7.28 -8.97
C HIS A 3 2.89 -6.04 -9.05
N LEU A 4 2.13 -5.76 -7.98
CA LEU A 4 1.27 -4.59 -7.90
C LEU A 4 2.07 -3.28 -7.99
N LEU A 5 3.18 -3.17 -7.27
CA LEU A 5 4.04 -1.99 -7.31
C LEU A 5 4.72 -1.81 -8.67
N ASN A 6 5.07 -2.90 -9.35
CA ASN A 6 5.61 -2.83 -10.70
C ASN A 6 4.56 -2.29 -11.68
N TRP A 7 3.32 -2.80 -11.62
CA TRP A 7 2.25 -2.33 -12.51
C TRP A 7 1.87 -0.87 -12.29
N VAL A 8 1.84 -0.42 -11.02
CA VAL A 8 1.68 1.01 -10.70
C VAL A 8 2.79 1.83 -11.36
N SER A 9 4.05 1.40 -11.20
CA SER A 9 5.20 2.11 -11.76
C SER A 9 5.14 2.15 -13.29
N ASP A 10 4.77 1.04 -13.92
CA ASP A 10 4.63 0.95 -15.38
C ASP A 10 3.52 1.89 -15.88
N PHE A 11 2.36 1.89 -15.21
CA PHE A 11 1.26 2.79 -15.52
C PHE A 11 1.68 4.26 -15.36
N GLN A 12 2.28 4.64 -14.25
CA GLN A 12 2.75 6.01 -14.05
C GLN A 12 3.78 6.40 -15.11
N SER A 13 4.71 5.52 -15.46
CA SER A 13 5.72 5.80 -16.49
C SER A 13 5.11 5.95 -17.89
N GLU A 14 4.02 5.25 -18.21
CA GLU A 14 3.37 5.33 -19.52
C GLU A 14 2.50 6.59 -19.68
N TYR A 15 1.88 7.04 -18.60
CA TYR A 15 0.85 8.09 -18.65
C TYR A 15 1.27 9.42 -18.02
N SER A 16 2.49 9.56 -17.47
CA SER A 16 2.97 10.85 -16.94
C SER A 16 3.25 11.86 -18.05
N GLU A 17 2.79 13.11 -17.88
CA GLU A 17 3.14 14.22 -18.77
C GLU A 17 4.17 15.18 -18.11
N ASP A 18 5.08 15.77 -18.92
CA ASP A 18 6.19 16.64 -18.46
C ASP A 18 5.79 17.83 -17.57
N ARG A 19 4.51 18.24 -17.57
CA ARG A 19 4.01 19.37 -16.78
C ARG A 19 2.93 18.99 -15.78
N GLU A 20 2.62 17.72 -15.67
CA GLU A 20 1.66 17.24 -14.69
C GLU A 20 2.31 17.18 -13.30
N ILE A 21 1.57 17.62 -12.29
CA ILE A 21 1.98 17.50 -10.89
C ILE A 21 0.94 16.59 -10.21
N PRO A 22 1.24 15.30 -10.03
CA PRO A 22 0.31 14.40 -9.35
C PRO A 22 0.08 14.89 -7.93
N VAL A 23 -1.19 15.11 -7.57
CA VAL A 23 -1.58 15.63 -6.24
C VAL A 23 -1.75 14.50 -5.24
N PHE A 24 -2.21 13.34 -5.71
CA PHE A 24 -2.40 12.15 -4.91
C PHE A 24 -2.20 10.90 -5.78
N ASP A 25 -1.78 9.83 -5.12
CA ASP A 25 -1.73 8.49 -5.65
C ASP A 25 -2.31 7.57 -4.58
N VAL A 26 -3.42 6.92 -4.90
CA VAL A 26 -4.23 6.17 -3.93
C VAL A 26 -4.39 4.75 -4.45
N LEU A 27 -3.96 3.81 -3.63
CA LEU A 27 -4.20 2.39 -3.82
C LEU A 27 -5.21 1.90 -2.79
N CYS A 28 -6.27 1.23 -3.25
CA CYS A 28 -7.27 0.62 -2.40
C CYS A 28 -7.82 -0.67 -3.04
N GLY A 29 -8.45 -1.50 -2.23
CA GLY A 29 -9.05 -2.75 -2.66
C GLY A 29 -9.13 -3.75 -1.52
N ASP A 30 -9.73 -4.91 -1.81
CA ASP A 30 -9.71 -6.05 -0.90
C ASP A 30 -8.42 -6.84 -1.09
N LEU A 31 -7.50 -6.71 -0.13
CA LEU A 31 -6.22 -7.41 -0.15
C LEU A 31 -6.31 -8.81 0.49
N ASN A 32 -7.45 -9.19 1.08
CA ASN A 32 -7.70 -10.50 1.69
C ASN A 32 -6.73 -10.91 2.81
N PHE A 33 -6.16 -9.95 3.55
CA PHE A 33 -5.40 -10.19 4.77
C PHE A 33 -5.74 -9.12 5.80
N ASP A 34 -5.55 -9.43 7.08
CA ASP A 34 -5.67 -8.47 8.17
C ASP A 34 -4.29 -7.98 8.68
N ASN A 35 -4.31 -6.94 9.51
CA ASN A 35 -3.11 -6.38 10.11
C ASN A 35 -3.02 -6.65 11.62
N CYS A 36 -3.66 -7.71 12.11
CA CYS A 36 -3.70 -8.04 13.54
C CYS A 36 -3.49 -9.53 13.87
N SER A 37 -3.77 -10.45 12.94
CA SER A 37 -3.57 -11.89 13.10
C SER A 37 -2.11 -12.29 12.89
N ALA A 38 -1.73 -13.44 13.44
CA ALA A 38 -0.40 -14.01 13.22
C ALA A 38 -0.27 -14.71 11.86
N ASP A 39 -1.39 -15.13 11.27
CA ASP A 39 -1.40 -15.90 10.01
C ASP A 39 -0.96 -15.05 8.82
N ASP A 40 -1.23 -13.74 8.87
CA ASP A 40 -0.93 -12.78 7.80
C ASP A 40 0.39 -12.01 8.02
N CYS A 41 1.32 -12.55 8.81
CA CYS A 41 2.54 -11.84 9.20
C CYS A 41 3.46 -11.45 8.02
N MET A 42 3.41 -12.20 6.91
CA MET A 42 4.22 -11.90 5.72
C MET A 42 3.63 -10.74 4.93
N GLU A 43 2.31 -10.75 4.75
CA GLU A 43 1.51 -9.72 4.08
C GLU A 43 1.59 -8.41 4.87
N GLN A 44 1.51 -8.49 6.19
CA GLN A 44 1.72 -7.37 7.09
C GLN A 44 3.11 -6.76 6.92
N ALA A 45 4.17 -7.55 6.70
CA ALA A 45 5.53 -7.06 6.49
C ALA A 45 5.82 -6.64 5.02
N HIS A 46 4.82 -6.70 4.14
CA HIS A 46 5.03 -6.51 2.72
C HIS A 46 5.48 -5.08 2.36
N THR A 47 6.37 -4.98 1.36
CA THR A 47 6.97 -3.70 0.91
C THR A 47 5.97 -2.67 0.40
N LEU A 48 4.73 -3.08 0.10
CA LEU A 48 3.64 -2.17 -0.26
C LEU A 48 3.49 -1.02 0.74
N PHE A 49 3.55 -1.33 2.04
CA PHE A 49 3.37 -0.36 3.12
C PHE A 49 4.56 0.60 3.31
N GLN A 50 5.65 0.42 2.57
CA GLN A 50 6.76 1.38 2.51
C GLN A 50 6.54 2.43 1.42
N VAL A 51 5.74 2.12 0.41
CA VAL A 51 5.42 3.01 -0.73
C VAL A 51 4.07 3.71 -0.51
N TYR A 52 3.05 2.94 -0.14
CA TYR A 52 1.71 3.43 0.18
C TYR A 52 1.49 3.43 1.68
N LYS A 53 1.15 4.59 2.23
CA LYS A 53 0.87 4.73 3.66
C LYS A 53 -0.56 4.31 3.96
N ASP A 54 -0.71 3.34 4.83
CA ASP A 54 -1.99 2.99 5.43
C ASP A 54 -2.26 3.89 6.66
N PRO A 55 -3.30 4.74 6.66
CA PRO A 55 -3.63 5.63 7.78
C PRO A 55 -4.07 4.90 9.06
N CYS A 56 -4.52 3.66 8.90
CA CYS A 56 -5.11 2.80 9.92
C CYS A 56 -4.08 1.94 10.68
N ARG A 57 -2.80 2.07 10.31
CA ARG A 57 -1.74 1.16 10.71
C ARG A 57 -0.60 1.89 11.42
N ASP A 58 -0.21 1.36 12.57
CA ASP A 58 1.00 1.80 13.31
C ASP A 58 2.23 0.93 12.96
N GLY A 59 2.03 -0.27 12.43
CA GLY A 59 3.10 -1.12 11.86
C GLY A 59 2.59 -2.52 11.46
N PRO A 60 3.49 -3.41 11.02
CA PRO A 60 3.12 -4.80 10.74
C PRO A 60 2.48 -5.46 11.98
N GLY A 61 1.29 -6.02 11.82
CA GLY A 61 0.56 -6.70 12.90
C GLY A 61 0.05 -5.74 14.00
N ARG A 62 0.01 -4.43 13.72
CA ARG A 62 -0.37 -3.40 14.69
C ARG A 62 -1.24 -2.32 14.04
N ASP A 63 -2.53 -2.42 14.27
CA ASP A 63 -3.48 -1.38 13.92
C ASP A 63 -3.36 -0.17 14.85
N ARG A 64 -3.71 0.98 14.31
CA ARG A 64 -3.80 2.22 15.07
C ARG A 64 -5.00 2.15 16.02
N TYR A 65 -4.85 2.75 17.19
CA TYR A 65 -5.95 2.86 18.16
C TYR A 65 -7.20 3.51 17.54
N GLY A 66 -8.37 2.88 17.74
CA GLY A 66 -9.66 3.33 17.21
C GLY A 66 -9.95 2.86 15.78
N THR A 67 -9.12 1.97 15.23
CA THR A 67 -9.29 1.45 13.86
C THR A 67 -10.00 0.10 13.77
N MET A 68 -10.69 -0.30 14.85
CA MET A 68 -11.63 -1.43 14.90
C MET A 68 -12.85 -1.04 15.73
#